data_AF-A0A6M2A6E7-F1
#
_entry.id   AF-A0A6M2A6E7-F1
#
_cell.length_a   1.000
_cell.length_b   1.000
_cell.length_c   1.000
_cell.angle_alpha   90.00
_cell.angle_beta   90.00
_cell.angle_gamma   90.00
#
_symmetry.space_group_name_H-M   'P 1'
#
loop_
_entity.id
_entity.type
_entity.pdbx_description
1 polymer ?
#
loop_
_entity_poly.entity_id
_entity_poly.type
_entity_poly.pdbx_seq_one_letter_code
_entity_poly.pdbx_strand_id
1 'polypeptide(L)'
;MSKLQKAVQRIGILCIFLFLPHNLIASDSECSFIKTISSEERYYLRFFFRSFFKHDCLGHVLFFHSKPMCFGAIDKKCRNKSYYQMQLKKGWECWEKNAYLFPHSQFLFIEEEVAFGSDIVLHIFVINKESFLATLHQNKNLFKDVLGEDFSPESLLNTIEKKKQVRPLLNYDEALFGILLGYGVESPVAYKMHHQKITIERGDWNRPDWTANYQGIEAKTPKRCHLDPVAFVGDPQSEEVQTLLNHYSQELEEIWITYKKTRDPLKLALDKLLEDSERSSRIEQNDPHGQMIGKGCNPNRLKTQVPILRHKVDGVLTHPSENNEYANFSEARHRDTKDFLNPASSS
;
A
#
# COMPACT_ATOMS: atom_id res chain seq x y z
N MET A 1 -52.65 21.52 -33.85
CA MET A 1 -52.11 21.81 -32.50
C MET A 1 -51.72 23.27 -32.41
N SER A 2 -52.21 23.98 -31.40
CA SER A 2 -51.88 25.39 -31.18
C SER A 2 -50.42 25.55 -30.75
N LYS A 3 -49.84 26.75 -30.96
CA LYS A 3 -48.45 27.06 -30.52
C LYS A 3 -48.26 26.79 -29.03
N LEU A 4 -49.29 27.02 -28.22
CA LEU A 4 -49.30 26.75 -26.78
C LEU A 4 -49.16 25.26 -26.46
N GLN A 5 -49.82 24.40 -27.23
CA GLN A 5 -49.76 22.95 -27.04
C GLN A 5 -48.36 22.37 -27.34
N LYS A 6 -47.66 22.93 -28.34
CA LYS A 6 -46.26 22.58 -28.63
C LYS A 6 -45.28 23.09 -27.56
N ALA A 7 -45.58 24.22 -26.91
CA ALA A 7 -44.74 24.76 -25.83
C ALA A 7 -44.86 23.94 -24.53
N VAL A 8 -46.09 23.58 -24.13
CA VAL A 8 -46.34 22.74 -22.94
C VAL A 8 -45.71 21.36 -23.10
N GLN A 9 -45.77 20.77 -24.30
CA GLN A 9 -45.17 19.47 -24.57
C GLN A 9 -43.62 19.51 -24.50
N ARG A 10 -43.00 20.61 -24.93
CA ARG A 10 -41.54 20.81 -24.82
C ARG A 10 -41.08 21.02 -23.37
N ILE A 11 -41.84 21.77 -22.57
CA ILE A 11 -41.54 21.98 -21.14
C ILE A 11 -41.74 20.67 -20.37
N GLY A 12 -42.80 19.91 -20.66
CA GLY A 12 -43.04 18.60 -20.04
C GLY A 12 -41.91 17.61 -20.31
N ILE A 13 -41.41 17.53 -21.54
CA ILE A 13 -40.26 16.67 -21.89
C ILE A 13 -38.99 17.15 -21.17
N LEU A 14 -38.73 18.46 -21.09
CA LEU A 14 -37.58 19.01 -20.38
C LEU A 14 -37.64 18.70 -18.87
N CYS A 15 -38.82 18.80 -18.25
CA CYS A 15 -39.02 18.44 -16.85
C CYS A 15 -38.88 16.94 -16.62
N ILE A 16 -39.33 16.08 -17.53
CA ILE A 16 -39.10 14.63 -17.42
C ILE A 16 -37.61 14.31 -17.46
N PHE A 17 -36.80 15.01 -18.26
CA PHE A 17 -35.34 14.83 -18.25
C PHE A 17 -34.63 15.46 -17.05
N LEU A 18 -35.17 16.54 -16.46
CA LEU A 18 -34.61 17.17 -15.25
C LEU A 18 -35.02 16.45 -13.95
N PHE A 19 -36.12 15.68 -13.97
CA PHE A 19 -36.62 14.91 -12.84
C PHE A 19 -36.48 13.39 -13.03
N LEU A 20 -36.02 12.91 -14.18
CA LEU A 20 -35.49 11.55 -14.30
C LEU A 20 -34.28 11.51 -13.37
N PRO A 21 -34.36 10.75 -12.25
CA PRO A 21 -33.23 10.66 -11.35
C PRO A 21 -32.06 10.09 -12.13
N HIS A 22 -31.07 10.93 -12.43
CA HIS A 22 -29.74 10.49 -12.88
C HIS A 22 -29.09 9.48 -11.91
N ASN A 23 -29.73 9.22 -10.76
CA ASN A 23 -29.34 8.26 -9.74
C ASN A 23 -29.87 6.83 -9.97
N LEU A 24 -30.70 6.55 -10.99
CA LEU A 24 -31.29 5.21 -11.17
C LEU A 24 -30.52 4.26 -12.11
N ILE A 25 -29.35 4.68 -12.62
CA ILE A 25 -28.41 3.81 -13.36
C ILE A 25 -27.02 3.89 -12.70
N ALA A 26 -26.96 3.88 -11.38
CA ALA A 26 -25.81 3.31 -10.69
C ALA A 26 -26.22 1.87 -10.36
N SER A 27 -25.79 0.92 -11.19
CA SER A 27 -26.10 -0.49 -10.99
C SER A 27 -25.65 -0.91 -9.59
N ASP A 28 -26.64 -1.25 -8.79
CA ASP A 28 -26.61 -1.61 -7.37
C ASP A 28 -25.87 -2.94 -7.09
N SER A 29 -24.89 -3.30 -7.91
CA SER A 29 -23.94 -4.35 -7.58
C SER A 29 -22.92 -3.80 -6.59
N GLU A 30 -23.39 -3.23 -5.48
CA GLU A 30 -22.66 -3.41 -4.23
C GLU A 30 -22.41 -4.91 -4.13
N CYS A 31 -21.14 -5.27 -4.31
CA CYS A 31 -20.71 -6.64 -4.24
C CYS A 31 -21.38 -7.33 -3.05
N SER A 32 -22.08 -8.42 -3.30
CA SER A 32 -22.95 -9.09 -2.32
C SER A 32 -22.24 -9.42 -1.00
N PHE A 33 -20.91 -9.59 -1.02
CA PHE A 33 -20.08 -9.78 0.16
C PHE A 33 -19.95 -8.54 1.06
N ILE A 34 -20.04 -7.30 0.55
CA ILE A 34 -20.00 -6.10 1.41
C ILE A 34 -21.20 -6.08 2.35
N LYS A 35 -22.31 -6.67 1.92
CA LYS A 35 -23.53 -6.80 2.74
C LYS A 35 -23.39 -7.81 3.87
N THR A 36 -22.42 -8.75 3.80
CA THR A 36 -22.16 -9.72 4.88
C THR A 36 -21.30 -9.13 5.99
N ILE A 37 -20.63 -8.01 5.75
CA ILE A 37 -19.80 -7.30 6.73
C ILE A 37 -20.67 -6.32 7.51
N SER A 38 -20.55 -6.30 8.83
CA SER A 38 -21.34 -5.40 9.68
C SER A 38 -21.03 -3.93 9.37
N SER A 39 -21.98 -3.03 9.66
CA SER A 39 -21.79 -1.59 9.45
C SER A 39 -20.58 -1.03 10.20
N GLU A 40 -20.31 -1.53 11.41
CA GLU A 40 -19.15 -1.15 12.22
C GLU A 40 -17.83 -1.62 11.58
N GLU A 41 -17.74 -2.88 11.14
CA GLU A 41 -16.55 -3.39 10.45
C GLU A 41 -16.30 -2.64 9.14
N ARG A 42 -17.34 -2.34 8.36
CA ARG A 42 -17.22 -1.53 7.15
C ARG A 42 -16.66 -0.14 7.44
N TYR A 43 -17.07 0.48 8.55
CA TYR A 43 -16.53 1.77 8.96
C TYR A 43 -15.01 1.68 9.22
N TYR A 44 -14.57 0.69 10.00
CA TYR A 44 -13.13 0.51 10.29
C TYR A 44 -12.31 0.12 9.06
N LEU A 45 -12.85 -0.75 8.20
CA LEU A 45 -12.22 -1.11 6.93
C LEU A 45 -12.06 0.11 6.03
N ARG A 46 -13.12 0.94 5.90
CA ARG A 46 -13.05 2.18 5.12
C ARG A 46 -12.01 3.12 5.69
N PHE A 47 -11.92 3.25 7.01
CA PHE A 47 -10.89 4.06 7.66
C PHE A 47 -9.48 3.53 7.33
N PHE A 48 -9.26 2.22 7.49
CA PHE A 48 -7.98 1.57 7.21
C PHE A 48 -7.51 1.79 5.77
N PHE A 49 -8.34 1.43 4.78
CA PHE A 49 -7.98 1.64 3.38
C PHE A 49 -7.82 3.11 3.05
N ARG A 50 -8.67 4.00 3.58
CA ARG A 50 -8.51 5.46 3.38
C ARG A 50 -7.14 5.93 3.86
N SER A 51 -6.71 5.50 5.05
CA SER A 51 -5.40 5.84 5.59
C SER A 51 -4.27 5.33 4.71
N PHE A 52 -4.34 4.07 4.26
CA PHE A 52 -3.31 3.49 3.40
C PHE A 52 -3.23 4.14 2.02
N PHE A 53 -4.37 4.48 1.41
CA PHE A 53 -4.41 5.26 0.17
C PHE A 53 -3.80 6.64 0.35
N LYS A 54 -4.14 7.29 1.47
CA LYS A 54 -3.73 8.67 1.72
C LYS A 54 -2.25 8.76 2.08
N HIS A 55 -1.77 7.90 2.96
CA HIS A 55 -0.49 8.10 3.65
C HIS A 55 0.58 7.08 3.30
N ASP A 56 0.19 5.89 2.85
CA ASP A 56 1.11 4.76 2.70
C ASP A 56 1.17 4.26 1.25
N CYS A 57 0.87 5.14 0.28
CA CYS A 57 1.01 4.91 -1.17
C CYS A 57 0.32 3.64 -1.70
N LEU A 58 -0.70 3.11 -1.02
CA LEU A 58 -1.37 1.86 -1.40
C LEU A 58 -1.96 1.91 -2.82
N GLY A 59 -2.39 3.10 -3.28
CA GLY A 59 -2.88 3.28 -4.64
C GLY A 59 -1.86 2.87 -5.70
N HIS A 60 -0.58 3.19 -5.49
CA HIS A 60 0.47 2.82 -6.45
C HIS A 60 0.66 1.30 -6.54
N VAL A 61 0.56 0.58 -5.41
CA VAL A 61 0.71 -0.89 -5.36
C VAL A 61 -0.51 -1.61 -5.97
N LEU A 62 -1.72 -1.09 -5.74
CA LEU A 62 -2.96 -1.73 -6.22
C LEU A 62 -3.24 -1.45 -7.69
N PHE A 63 -3.03 -0.21 -8.15
CA PHE A 63 -3.44 0.21 -9.49
C PHE A 63 -2.33 0.05 -10.53
N PHE A 64 -1.07 0.05 -10.08
CA PHE A 64 0.08 0.05 -10.96
C PHE A 64 1.11 -1.00 -10.55
N HIS A 65 2.05 -1.21 -11.46
CA HIS A 65 3.12 -2.19 -11.29
C HIS A 65 4.46 -1.53 -10.92
N SER A 66 4.48 -0.21 -10.72
CA SER A 66 5.67 0.60 -10.45
C SER A 66 6.17 0.47 -9.02
N LYS A 67 5.27 0.37 -8.02
CA LYS A 67 5.61 0.05 -6.63
C LYS A 67 5.35 -1.42 -6.34
N PRO A 68 6.40 -2.21 -6.06
CA PRO A 68 6.23 -3.62 -5.71
C PRO A 68 5.55 -3.82 -4.36
N MET A 69 5.82 -2.95 -3.40
CA MET A 69 5.18 -2.99 -2.10
C MET A 69 5.05 -1.60 -1.45
N CYS A 70 4.18 -1.53 -0.45
CA CYS A 70 4.14 -0.44 0.51
C CYS A 70 3.91 -0.99 1.92
N PHE A 71 4.02 -0.13 2.94
CA PHE A 71 3.69 -0.52 4.30
C PHE A 71 3.15 0.64 5.12
N GLY A 72 2.25 0.31 6.05
CA GLY A 72 1.80 1.20 7.12
C GLY A 72 2.27 0.71 8.48
N ALA A 73 2.31 1.60 9.47
CA ALA A 73 2.73 1.28 10.84
C ALA A 73 1.60 1.55 11.84
N ILE A 74 1.38 0.60 12.76
CA ILE A 74 0.37 0.69 13.81
C ILE A 74 1.03 0.48 15.18
N ASP A 75 0.86 1.43 16.09
CA ASP A 75 1.42 1.32 17.44
C ASP A 75 0.67 0.29 18.29
N LYS A 76 1.34 -0.82 18.64
CA LYS A 76 0.72 -1.91 19.38
C LYS A 76 0.63 -1.62 20.88
N LYS A 77 1.65 -0.96 21.46
CA LYS A 77 1.78 -0.77 22.92
C LYS A 77 1.83 0.67 23.42
N CYS A 78 1.79 1.68 22.56
CA CYS A 78 1.84 3.08 23.00
C CYS A 78 0.76 3.36 24.06
N ARG A 79 1.18 3.76 25.27
CA ARG A 79 0.28 4.02 26.42
C ARG A 79 -0.76 5.09 26.10
N ASN A 80 -0.44 6.00 25.19
CA ASN A 80 -1.31 7.06 24.69
C ASN A 80 -1.66 6.81 23.22
N LYS A 81 -2.43 5.74 22.93
CA LYS A 81 -2.88 5.52 21.56
C LYS A 81 -3.75 6.68 21.12
N SER A 82 -3.31 7.37 20.07
CA SER A 82 -4.19 8.33 19.38
C SER A 82 -5.44 7.60 18.89
N TYR A 83 -6.55 8.33 18.81
CA TYR A 83 -7.80 7.80 18.23
C TYR A 83 -7.53 7.21 16.83
N TYR A 84 -6.68 7.86 16.04
CA TYR A 84 -6.23 7.39 14.73
C TYR A 84 -5.60 5.98 14.77
N GLN A 85 -4.64 5.75 15.66
CA GLN A 85 -3.96 4.45 15.81
C GLN A 85 -4.93 3.34 16.25
N MET A 86 -5.89 3.67 17.13
CA MET A 86 -6.94 2.72 17.52
C MET A 86 -7.83 2.34 16.32
N GLN A 87 -8.23 3.30 15.51
CA GLN A 87 -9.07 3.09 14.33
C GLN A 87 -8.34 2.24 13.27
N LEU A 88 -7.07 2.52 13.01
CA LEU A 88 -6.21 1.71 12.13
C LEU A 88 -6.13 0.26 12.62
N LYS A 89 -5.86 0.05 13.91
CA LYS A 89 -5.77 -1.28 14.50
C LYS A 89 -7.07 -2.07 14.32
N LYS A 90 -8.21 -1.45 14.64
CA LYS A 90 -9.53 -2.08 14.45
C LYS A 90 -9.80 -2.40 12.99
N GLY A 91 -9.41 -1.50 12.07
CA GLY A 91 -9.55 -1.73 10.64
C GLY A 91 -8.71 -2.88 10.12
N TRP A 92 -7.47 -3.03 10.61
CA TRP A 92 -6.63 -4.19 10.32
C TRP A 92 -7.23 -5.49 10.89
N GLU A 93 -7.69 -5.50 12.15
CA GLU A 93 -8.37 -6.67 12.75
C GLU A 93 -9.63 -7.05 11.96
N CYS A 94 -10.38 -6.07 11.47
CA CYS A 94 -11.53 -6.29 10.59
C CYS A 94 -11.10 -6.86 9.23
N TRP A 95 -9.98 -6.40 8.67
CA TRP A 95 -9.43 -6.92 7.43
C TRP A 95 -9.03 -8.37 7.59
N GLU A 96 -8.21 -8.73 8.58
CA GLU A 96 -7.81 -10.11 8.82
C GLU A 96 -9.02 -11.04 8.97
N LYS A 97 -10.01 -10.61 9.75
CA LYS A 97 -11.25 -11.36 9.95
C LYS A 97 -12.00 -11.62 8.65
N ASN A 98 -12.02 -10.67 7.72
CA ASN A 98 -12.84 -10.71 6.51
C ASN A 98 -12.05 -10.96 5.23
N ALA A 99 -10.72 -11.10 5.28
CA ALA A 99 -9.84 -11.19 4.12
C ALA A 99 -10.22 -12.34 3.16
N TYR A 100 -10.74 -13.44 3.72
CA TYR A 100 -11.20 -14.60 2.95
C TYR A 100 -12.38 -14.29 2.00
N LEU A 101 -13.13 -13.21 2.23
CA LEU A 101 -14.23 -12.78 1.35
C LEU A 101 -13.74 -12.12 0.06
N PHE A 102 -12.47 -11.72 0.02
CA PHE A 102 -11.87 -11.01 -1.09
C PHE A 102 -10.70 -11.84 -1.60
N PRO A 103 -10.89 -12.79 -2.53
CA PRO A 103 -9.74 -13.49 -3.11
C PRO A 103 -8.80 -12.48 -3.78
N HIS A 104 -7.52 -12.50 -3.39
CA HIS A 104 -6.50 -11.56 -3.85
C HIS A 104 -5.17 -12.28 -4.09
N SER A 105 -5.16 -13.28 -4.99
CA SER A 105 -3.99 -14.15 -5.23
C SER A 105 -2.72 -13.39 -5.66
N GLN A 106 -2.88 -12.23 -6.30
CA GLN A 106 -1.78 -11.36 -6.75
C GLN A 106 -1.20 -10.48 -5.65
N PHE A 107 -1.84 -10.40 -4.49
CA PHE A 107 -1.40 -9.54 -3.40
C PHE A 107 -1.07 -10.34 -2.14
N LEU A 108 -0.11 -9.87 -1.36
CA LEU A 108 0.14 -10.34 0.00
C LEU A 108 -0.08 -9.21 0.99
N PHE A 109 -0.83 -9.52 2.03
CA PHE A 109 -0.94 -8.69 3.22
C PHE A 109 -0.17 -9.39 4.34
N ILE A 110 0.84 -8.72 4.90
CA ILE A 110 1.74 -9.29 5.90
C ILE A 110 1.80 -8.38 7.11
N GLU A 111 1.59 -8.96 8.28
CA GLU A 111 1.84 -8.33 9.57
C GLU A 111 3.23 -8.71 10.07
N GLU A 112 4.03 -7.72 10.45
CA GLU A 112 5.35 -7.91 11.05
C GLU A 112 5.48 -7.03 12.30
N GLU A 113 5.81 -7.63 13.45
CA GLU A 113 6.08 -6.90 14.69
C GLU A 113 7.54 -6.44 14.75
N VAL A 114 7.74 -5.15 14.94
CA VAL A 114 9.06 -4.55 15.12
C VAL A 114 9.16 -3.92 16.51
N ALA A 115 10.21 -4.30 17.24
CA ALA A 115 10.48 -3.77 18.57
C ALA A 115 11.31 -2.48 18.46
N PHE A 116 10.80 -1.40 19.06
CA PHE A 116 11.48 -0.11 19.16
C PHE A 116 11.64 0.24 20.64
N GLY A 117 12.78 -0.13 21.22
CA GLY A 117 13.02 0.01 22.66
C GLY A 117 12.01 -0.81 23.48
N SER A 118 11.18 -0.14 24.29
CA SER A 118 10.10 -0.79 25.04
C SER A 118 8.79 -0.93 24.28
N ASP A 119 8.68 -0.26 23.13
CA ASP A 119 7.47 -0.23 22.31
C ASP A 119 7.50 -1.31 21.24
N ILE A 120 6.31 -1.69 20.78
CA ILE A 120 6.13 -2.62 19.66
C ILE A 120 5.25 -1.90 18.63
N VAL A 121 5.76 -1.84 17.42
CA VAL A 121 5.09 -1.31 16.25
C VAL A 121 4.73 -2.47 15.33
N LEU A 122 3.54 -2.41 14.75
CA LEU A 122 3.04 -3.38 13.81
C LEU A 122 3.19 -2.82 12.40
N HIS A 123 4.09 -3.40 11.61
CA HIS A 123 4.19 -3.09 10.19
C HIS A 123 3.21 -3.96 9.42
N ILE A 124 2.40 -3.32 8.59
CA ILE A 124 1.47 -3.99 7.69
C ILE A 124 1.95 -3.75 6.27
N PHE A 125 2.53 -4.76 5.65
CA PHE A 125 3.00 -4.74 4.27
C PHE A 125 1.89 -5.14 3.31
N VAL A 126 1.81 -4.44 2.19
CA VAL A 126 1.01 -4.84 1.02
C VAL A 126 1.96 -5.01 -0.16
N ILE A 127 2.01 -6.22 -0.72
CA ILE A 127 2.94 -6.60 -1.79
C ILE A 127 2.14 -7.02 -3.03
N ASN A 128 2.43 -6.43 -4.18
CA ASN A 128 2.02 -6.92 -5.49
C ASN A 128 3.03 -7.99 -5.93
N LYS A 129 2.63 -9.26 -6.00
CA LYS A 129 3.53 -10.40 -6.26
C LYS A 129 4.24 -10.28 -7.61
N GLU A 130 3.53 -9.83 -8.64
CA GLU A 130 4.07 -9.71 -10.00
C GLU A 130 5.17 -8.63 -10.04
N SER A 131 4.86 -7.42 -9.58
CA SER A 131 5.83 -6.33 -9.50
C SER A 131 7.01 -6.66 -8.59
N PHE A 132 6.76 -7.34 -7.48
CA PHE A 132 7.81 -7.79 -6.57
C PHE A 132 8.80 -8.73 -7.24
N LEU A 133 8.31 -9.74 -7.96
CA LEU A 133 9.19 -10.64 -8.72
C LEU A 133 9.92 -9.89 -9.83
N ALA A 134 9.24 -9.01 -10.57
CA ALA A 134 9.86 -8.22 -11.63
C ALA A 134 11.04 -7.39 -11.10
N THR A 135 10.85 -6.69 -9.98
CA THR A 135 11.90 -5.90 -9.33
C THR A 135 13.05 -6.77 -8.82
N LEU A 136 12.76 -7.92 -8.23
CA LEU A 136 13.79 -8.86 -7.79
C LEU A 136 14.62 -9.42 -8.95
N HIS A 137 13.97 -9.75 -10.08
CA HIS A 137 14.67 -10.20 -11.28
C HIS A 137 15.55 -9.10 -11.88
N GLN A 138 15.02 -7.89 -11.99
CA GLN A 138 15.75 -6.74 -12.51
C GLN A 138 17.00 -6.42 -11.67
N ASN A 139 16.91 -6.59 -10.35
CA ASN A 139 17.97 -6.25 -9.39
C ASN A 139 18.70 -7.48 -8.83
N LYS A 140 18.60 -8.63 -9.49
CA LYS A 140 19.03 -9.93 -8.95
C LYS A 140 20.44 -9.94 -8.37
N ASN A 141 21.40 -9.29 -9.03
CA ASN A 141 22.79 -9.26 -8.59
C ASN A 141 22.95 -8.55 -7.24
N LEU A 142 22.29 -7.39 -7.06
CA LEU A 142 22.32 -6.66 -5.78
C LEU A 142 21.73 -7.49 -4.64
N PHE A 143 20.66 -8.24 -4.91
CA PHE A 143 20.08 -9.15 -3.92
C PHE A 143 21.00 -10.33 -3.61
N LYS A 144 21.67 -10.91 -4.62
CA LYS A 144 22.67 -11.97 -4.41
C LYS A 144 23.84 -11.51 -3.54
N ASP A 145 24.33 -10.30 -3.78
CA ASP A 145 25.48 -9.75 -3.04
C ASP A 145 25.20 -9.66 -1.53
N VAL A 146 23.93 -9.43 -1.15
CA VAL A 146 23.51 -9.28 0.25
C VAL A 146 22.94 -10.56 0.86
N LEU A 147 22.19 -11.35 0.09
CA LEU A 147 21.46 -12.53 0.56
C LEU A 147 22.18 -13.86 0.28
N GLY A 148 23.27 -13.83 -0.49
CA GLY A 148 24.09 -14.99 -0.86
C GLY A 148 23.75 -15.59 -2.23
N GLU A 149 24.63 -16.46 -2.72
CA GLU A 149 24.55 -17.01 -4.09
C GLU A 149 23.33 -17.88 -4.36
N ASP A 150 22.78 -18.52 -3.32
CA ASP A 150 21.59 -19.36 -3.36
C ASP A 150 20.29 -18.54 -3.49
N PHE A 151 20.38 -17.20 -3.48
CA PHE A 151 19.23 -16.32 -3.67
C PHE A 151 18.56 -16.56 -5.03
N SER A 152 17.23 -16.71 -4.99
CA SER A 152 16.35 -16.60 -6.16
C SER A 152 15.11 -15.77 -5.83
N PRO A 153 14.60 -14.97 -6.78
CA PRO A 153 13.39 -14.16 -6.59
C PRO A 153 12.18 -14.96 -6.10
N GLU A 154 11.91 -16.11 -6.72
CA GLU A 154 10.78 -16.99 -6.41
C GLU A 154 10.92 -17.59 -5.00
N SER A 155 12.12 -18.04 -4.63
CA SER A 155 12.38 -18.59 -3.30
C SER A 155 12.18 -17.54 -2.21
N LEU A 156 12.62 -16.29 -2.45
CA LEU A 156 12.41 -15.19 -1.51
C LEU A 156 10.90 -14.90 -1.34
N LEU A 157 10.16 -14.73 -2.43
CA LEU A 157 8.72 -14.47 -2.36
C LEU A 157 7.97 -15.61 -1.64
N ASN A 158 8.27 -16.87 -2.00
CA ASN A 158 7.67 -18.04 -1.34
C ASN A 158 8.00 -18.08 0.16
N THR A 159 9.22 -17.71 0.54
CA THR A 159 9.65 -17.67 1.94
C THR A 159 8.93 -16.55 2.70
N ILE A 160 8.76 -15.37 2.09
CA ILE A 160 7.97 -14.26 2.62
C ILE A 160 6.51 -14.70 2.83
N GLU A 161 5.90 -15.33 1.81
CA GLU A 161 4.52 -15.80 1.88
C GLU A 161 4.31 -16.83 2.99
N LYS A 162 5.29 -17.72 3.21
CA LYS A 162 5.23 -18.75 4.25
C LYS A 162 5.52 -18.22 5.66
N LYS A 163 6.58 -17.41 5.81
CA LYS A 163 7.04 -16.92 7.12
C LYS A 163 6.32 -15.66 7.59
N LYS A 164 5.64 -14.94 6.68
CA LYS A 164 4.96 -13.66 6.96
C LYS A 164 5.92 -12.64 7.58
N GLN A 165 7.11 -12.54 6.99
CA GLN A 165 8.17 -11.62 7.40
C GLN A 165 8.81 -11.05 6.14
N VAL A 166 9.13 -9.76 6.13
CA VAL A 166 9.81 -9.09 5.03
C VAL A 166 11.20 -8.66 5.47
N ARG A 167 11.32 -7.82 6.51
CA ARG A 167 12.61 -7.21 6.89
C ARG A 167 13.68 -8.23 7.30
N PRO A 168 13.38 -9.25 8.13
CA PRO A 168 14.38 -10.25 8.51
C PRO A 168 14.90 -11.05 7.30
N LEU A 169 14.06 -11.27 6.28
CA LEU A 169 14.43 -12.01 5.07
C LEU A 169 15.27 -11.18 4.10
N LEU A 170 15.30 -9.86 4.29
CA LEU A 170 16.19 -8.95 3.58
C LEU A 170 17.46 -8.66 4.37
N ASN A 171 17.77 -9.43 5.43
CA ASN A 171 18.86 -9.15 6.37
C ASN A 171 18.81 -7.72 6.96
N TYR A 172 17.61 -7.13 7.05
CA TYR A 172 17.41 -5.73 7.43
C TYR A 172 18.21 -4.73 6.58
N ASP A 173 18.48 -5.08 5.32
CA ASP A 173 19.23 -4.23 4.40
C ASP A 173 18.34 -3.09 3.86
N GLU A 174 18.64 -1.85 4.26
CA GLU A 174 17.84 -0.68 3.85
C GLU A 174 17.85 -0.43 2.34
N ALA A 175 18.95 -0.78 1.64
CA ALA A 175 19.00 -0.59 0.21
C ALA A 175 18.05 -1.56 -0.50
N LEU A 176 18.11 -2.85 -0.15
CA LEU A 176 17.17 -3.84 -0.70
C LEU A 176 15.72 -3.50 -0.36
N PHE A 177 15.48 -3.05 0.87
CA PHE A 177 14.15 -2.65 1.31
C PHE A 177 13.61 -1.46 0.51
N GLY A 178 14.40 -0.41 0.33
CA GLY A 178 14.01 0.77 -0.46
C GLY A 178 13.80 0.45 -1.95
N ILE A 179 14.58 -0.47 -2.52
CA ILE A 179 14.37 -0.96 -3.91
C ILE A 179 13.00 -1.62 -4.02
N LEU A 180 12.62 -2.47 -3.06
CA LEU A 180 11.31 -3.13 -3.05
C LEU A 180 10.16 -2.18 -2.77
N LEU A 181 10.40 -1.07 -2.06
CA LEU A 181 9.45 0.03 -1.96
C LEU A 181 9.32 0.83 -3.26
N GLY A 182 10.10 0.53 -4.31
CA GLY A 182 10.02 1.21 -5.60
C GLY A 182 10.75 2.57 -5.63
N TYR A 183 11.74 2.79 -4.77
CA TYR A 183 12.51 4.05 -4.77
C TYR A 183 13.70 4.02 -5.75
N GLY A 184 13.74 3.07 -6.67
CA GLY A 184 14.88 2.85 -7.55
C GLY A 184 16.07 2.23 -6.82
N VAL A 185 17.21 2.19 -7.51
CA VAL A 185 18.48 1.65 -6.99
C VAL A 185 19.30 2.75 -6.32
N GLU A 186 19.41 3.92 -6.95
CA GLU A 186 20.32 4.96 -6.51
C GLU A 186 19.98 5.48 -5.11
N SER A 187 18.73 5.86 -4.90
CA SER A 187 18.26 6.46 -3.65
C SER A 187 18.46 5.56 -2.42
N PRO A 188 18.00 4.30 -2.39
CA PRO A 188 18.21 3.41 -1.24
C PRO A 188 19.68 3.06 -0.99
N VAL A 189 20.49 2.92 -2.05
CA VAL A 189 21.92 2.64 -1.92
C VAL A 189 22.64 3.84 -1.31
N ALA A 190 22.37 5.06 -1.76
CA ALA A 190 22.92 6.28 -1.19
C ALA A 190 22.51 6.46 0.29
N TYR A 191 21.24 6.21 0.60
CA TYR A 191 20.73 6.23 1.98
C TYR A 191 21.50 5.26 2.89
N LYS A 192 21.66 4.00 2.46
CA LYS A 192 22.42 2.98 3.19
C LYS A 192 23.87 3.41 3.43
N MET A 193 24.55 3.92 2.39
CA MET A 193 25.94 4.40 2.52
C MET A 193 26.07 5.55 3.52
N HIS A 194 25.11 6.48 3.54
CA HIS A 194 25.08 7.57 4.50
C HIS A 194 24.91 7.08 5.95
N HIS A 195 23.97 6.15 6.19
CA HIS A 195 23.75 5.57 7.52
C HIS A 195 24.97 4.78 8.03
N GLN A 196 25.63 4.03 7.15
CA GLN A 196 26.86 3.31 7.50
C GLN A 196 27.99 4.27 7.91
N LYS A 197 28.20 5.38 7.18
CA LYS A 197 29.23 6.38 7.53
C LYS A 197 28.97 7.03 8.89
N ILE A 198 27.73 7.44 9.18
CA ILE A 198 27.36 8.01 10.50
C ILE A 198 27.70 7.05 11.64
N THR A 199 27.51 5.75 11.42
CA THR A 199 27.74 4.73 12.45
C THR A 199 29.23 4.54 12.74
N ILE A 200 30.08 4.69 11.72
CA ILE A 200 31.55 4.58 11.84
C ILE A 200 32.17 5.86 12.42
N GLU A 201 31.66 7.03 12.05
CA GLU A 201 32.29 8.34 12.33
C GLU A 201 31.84 9.01 13.63
N ARG A 202 31.20 8.30 14.58
CA ARG A 202 30.87 8.83 15.93
C ARG A 202 32.09 9.24 16.79
N GLY A 203 33.28 9.38 16.20
CA GLY A 203 34.48 9.96 16.80
C GLY A 203 34.93 11.30 16.22
N ASP A 204 34.43 11.75 15.06
CA ASP A 204 34.90 13.01 14.44
C ASP A 204 33.79 13.65 13.58
N TRP A 205 33.42 14.90 13.90
CA TRP A 205 32.25 15.58 13.31
C TRP A 205 32.50 16.20 11.92
N ASN A 206 33.69 15.99 11.35
CA ASN A 206 34.05 16.52 10.03
C ASN A 206 33.56 15.59 8.92
N ARG A 207 32.23 15.60 8.69
CA ARG A 207 31.58 14.81 7.66
C ARG A 207 31.96 15.30 6.26
N PRO A 208 32.43 14.45 5.33
CA PRO A 208 32.52 14.81 3.93
C PRO A 208 31.11 14.95 3.32
N ASP A 209 30.88 16.04 2.60
CA ASP A 209 29.59 16.54 2.07
C ASP A 209 29.05 15.74 0.87
N TRP A 210 29.06 14.41 0.94
CA TRP A 210 28.49 13.55 -0.11
C TRP A 210 26.95 13.64 -0.17
N THR A 211 26.33 14.22 0.86
CA THR A 211 24.89 14.52 0.94
C THR A 211 24.52 15.89 0.39
N ALA A 212 25.47 16.72 -0.07
CA ALA A 212 25.17 18.05 -0.60
C ALA A 212 24.03 18.04 -1.64
N ASN A 213 23.93 16.95 -2.40
CA ASN A 213 22.97 16.80 -3.48
C ASN A 213 21.74 15.95 -3.10
N TYR A 214 21.80 15.14 -2.04
CA TYR A 214 20.67 14.28 -1.65
C TYR A 214 19.71 15.02 -0.73
N GLN A 215 18.46 15.16 -1.15
CA GLN A 215 17.43 15.83 -0.39
C GLN A 215 16.12 15.03 -0.41
N GLY A 216 15.23 15.37 0.52
CA GLY A 216 13.84 14.90 0.46
C GLY A 216 13.19 15.43 -0.81
N ILE A 217 12.71 14.51 -1.65
CA ILE A 217 12.04 14.79 -2.90
C ILE A 217 10.68 14.11 -2.89
N GLU A 218 9.72 14.75 -3.55
CA GLU A 218 8.35 14.27 -3.62
C GLU A 218 7.82 14.38 -5.06
N ALA A 219 7.02 13.41 -5.46
CA ALA A 219 6.29 13.46 -6.71
C ALA A 219 5.32 14.67 -6.73
N LYS A 220 5.00 15.18 -7.92
CA LYS A 220 4.07 16.29 -8.05
C LYS A 220 2.66 15.85 -7.70
N THR A 221 2.07 16.58 -6.75
CA THR A 221 0.69 16.35 -6.31
C THR A 221 -0.30 17.08 -7.23
N PRO A 222 -1.33 16.40 -7.78
CA PRO A 222 -2.41 17.04 -8.52
C PRO A 222 -3.10 18.13 -7.70
N LYS A 223 -3.64 19.15 -8.39
CA LYS A 223 -4.41 20.21 -7.71
C LYS A 223 -5.57 19.61 -6.91
N ARG A 224 -5.65 19.98 -5.63
CA ARG A 224 -6.68 19.51 -4.67
C ARG A 224 -6.63 18.00 -4.41
N CYS A 225 -5.54 17.31 -4.75
CA CYS A 225 -5.35 15.95 -4.29
C CYS A 225 -5.12 15.95 -2.78
N HIS A 226 -5.75 14.99 -2.11
CA HIS A 226 -5.59 14.77 -0.67
C HIS A 226 -4.86 13.46 -0.38
N LEU A 227 -4.23 12.87 -1.39
CA LEU A 227 -3.36 11.70 -1.27
C LEU A 227 -1.92 12.21 -1.22
N ASP A 228 -1.13 11.67 -0.31
CA ASP A 228 0.27 12.04 -0.16
C ASP A 228 1.05 11.49 -1.37
N PRO A 229 1.92 12.31 -1.98
CA PRO A 229 2.76 11.84 -3.06
C PRO A 229 3.79 10.83 -2.56
N VAL A 230 4.34 10.03 -3.48
CA VAL A 230 5.53 9.24 -3.19
C VAL A 230 6.67 10.21 -2.88
N ALA A 231 7.23 10.08 -1.68
CA ALA A 231 8.38 10.85 -1.23
C ALA A 231 9.51 9.93 -0.78
N PHE A 232 10.75 10.33 -1.06
CA PHE A 232 11.97 9.60 -0.70
C PHE A 232 13.17 10.55 -0.74
N VAL A 233 14.35 10.08 -0.34
CA VAL A 233 15.60 10.86 -0.44
C VAL A 233 16.32 10.48 -1.73
N GLY A 234 16.73 11.45 -2.54
CA GLY A 234 17.42 11.21 -3.82
C GLY A 234 18.19 12.41 -4.34
N ASP A 235 19.02 12.21 -5.35
CA ASP A 235 19.65 13.30 -6.10
C ASP A 235 18.62 13.87 -7.10
N PRO A 236 18.18 15.13 -6.96
CA PRO A 236 17.22 15.73 -7.88
C PRO A 236 17.76 15.89 -9.31
N GLN A 237 19.07 15.74 -9.54
CA GLN A 237 19.66 15.78 -10.88
C GLN A 237 19.81 14.38 -11.51
N SER A 238 19.57 13.31 -10.75
CA SER A 238 19.64 11.94 -11.27
C SER A 238 18.51 11.67 -12.28
N GLU A 239 18.86 11.02 -13.39
CA GLU A 239 17.90 10.58 -14.40
C GLU A 239 16.92 9.54 -13.85
N GLU A 240 17.38 8.61 -13.00
CA GLU A 240 16.52 7.61 -12.36
C GLU A 240 15.48 8.30 -11.48
N VAL A 241 15.94 9.23 -10.64
CA VAL A 241 15.09 10.00 -9.74
C VAL A 241 14.06 10.82 -10.52
N GLN A 242 14.47 11.55 -11.54
CA GLN A 242 13.55 12.34 -12.36
C GLN A 242 12.52 11.46 -13.07
N THR A 243 12.94 10.29 -13.56
CA THR A 243 12.04 9.30 -14.18
C THR A 243 11.00 8.81 -13.18
N LEU A 244 11.42 8.41 -11.98
CA LEU A 244 10.52 7.96 -10.91
C LEU A 244 9.54 9.06 -10.48
N LEU A 245 10.01 10.29 -10.28
CA LEU A 245 9.15 11.41 -9.90
C LEU A 245 8.08 11.69 -10.95
N ASN A 246 8.45 11.68 -12.24
CA ASN A 246 7.50 11.87 -13.34
C ASN A 246 6.49 10.73 -13.40
N HIS A 247 6.95 9.49 -13.25
CA HIS A 247 6.10 8.30 -13.25
C HIS A 247 5.07 8.35 -12.10
N TYR A 248 5.53 8.57 -10.86
CA TYR A 248 4.65 8.63 -9.71
C TYR A 248 3.69 9.81 -9.74
N SER A 249 4.08 10.93 -10.35
CA SER A 249 3.17 12.07 -10.53
C SER A 249 2.00 11.72 -11.45
N GLN A 250 2.26 10.98 -12.54
CA GLN A 250 1.24 10.56 -13.50
C GLN A 250 0.27 9.54 -12.86
N GLU A 251 0.82 8.53 -12.21
CA GLU A 251 0.03 7.53 -11.49
C GLU A 251 -0.85 8.14 -10.40
N LEU A 252 -0.32 9.11 -9.64
CA LEU A 252 -1.07 9.79 -8.59
C LEU A 252 -2.26 10.57 -9.15
N GLU A 253 -2.12 11.21 -10.32
CA GLU A 253 -3.25 11.85 -11.02
C GLU A 253 -4.33 10.82 -11.38
N GLU A 254 -3.94 9.67 -11.93
CA GLU A 254 -4.87 8.62 -12.31
C GLU A 254 -5.60 7.99 -11.10
N ILE A 255 -4.86 7.69 -10.03
CA ILE A 255 -5.44 7.24 -8.75
C ILE A 255 -6.40 8.31 -8.23
N TRP A 256 -6.01 9.58 -8.26
CA TRP A 256 -6.84 10.68 -7.75
C TRP A 256 -8.11 10.86 -8.56
N ILE A 257 -8.06 10.77 -9.90
CA ILE A 257 -9.23 10.81 -10.77
C ILE A 257 -10.20 9.68 -10.42
N THR A 258 -9.68 8.47 -10.21
CA THR A 258 -10.49 7.30 -9.87
C THR A 258 -11.10 7.44 -8.47
N TYR A 259 -10.30 7.87 -7.50
CA TYR A 259 -10.72 8.14 -6.13
C TYR A 259 -11.84 9.20 -6.06
N LYS A 260 -11.75 10.28 -6.85
CA LYS A 260 -12.79 11.33 -6.91
C LYS A 260 -14.13 10.80 -7.41
N LYS A 261 -14.13 9.83 -8.32
CA LYS A 261 -15.35 9.25 -8.89
C LYS A 261 -16.10 8.40 -7.87
N THR A 262 -15.38 7.58 -7.10
CA THR A 262 -16.00 6.66 -6.13
C THR A 262 -16.26 7.32 -4.79
N ARG A 263 -15.35 8.20 -4.33
CA ARG A 263 -15.27 8.74 -2.96
C ARG A 263 -15.32 7.67 -1.86
N ASP A 264 -15.02 6.42 -2.21
CA ASP A 264 -15.02 5.28 -1.30
C ASP A 264 -13.74 4.46 -1.49
N PRO A 265 -12.71 4.69 -0.66
CA PRO A 265 -11.45 3.95 -0.73
C PRO A 265 -11.62 2.46 -0.50
N LEU A 266 -12.60 2.05 0.30
CA LEU A 266 -12.86 0.62 0.55
C LEU A 266 -13.31 -0.04 -0.74
N LYS A 267 -14.36 0.51 -1.37
CA LYS A 267 -14.85 0.00 -2.65
C LYS A 267 -13.75 -0.02 -3.70
N LEU A 268 -12.96 1.05 -3.77
CA LEU A 268 -11.86 1.16 -4.74
C LEU A 268 -10.81 0.06 -4.57
N ALA A 269 -10.36 -0.21 -3.34
CA ALA A 269 -9.42 -1.30 -3.07
C ALA A 269 -10.04 -2.67 -3.39
N LEU A 270 -11.27 -2.92 -2.94
CA LEU A 270 -11.92 -4.21 -3.10
C LEU A 270 -12.20 -4.55 -4.57
N ASP A 271 -12.70 -3.58 -5.34
CA ASP A 271 -12.92 -3.74 -6.78
C ASP A 271 -11.61 -4.16 -7.47
N LYS A 272 -10.49 -3.53 -7.11
CA LYS A 272 -9.19 -3.81 -7.71
C LYS A 272 -8.63 -5.19 -7.32
N LEU A 273 -8.75 -5.56 -6.04
CA LEU A 273 -8.33 -6.88 -5.55
C LEU A 273 -9.09 -8.02 -6.25
N LEU A 274 -10.37 -7.81 -6.56
CA LEU A 274 -11.23 -8.81 -7.21
C LEU A 274 -10.99 -8.91 -8.72
N GLU A 275 -10.80 -7.78 -9.40
CA GLU A 275 -10.47 -7.73 -10.83
C GLU A 275 -9.25 -8.63 -11.13
N ASP A 276 -8.22 -8.55 -10.30
CA ASP A 276 -6.98 -9.30 -10.51
C ASP A 276 -7.13 -10.80 -10.20
N SER A 277 -8.04 -11.17 -9.28
CA SER A 277 -8.41 -12.56 -9.03
C SER A 277 -9.14 -13.17 -10.24
N GLU A 278 -10.07 -12.42 -10.84
CA GLU A 278 -10.76 -12.88 -12.06
C GLU A 278 -9.79 -13.04 -13.22
N ARG A 279 -8.86 -12.08 -13.41
CA ARG A 279 -7.83 -12.14 -14.45
C ARG A 279 -6.96 -13.39 -14.31
N SER A 280 -6.54 -13.70 -13.09
CA SER A 280 -5.73 -14.90 -12.80
C SER A 280 -6.47 -16.18 -13.19
N SER A 281 -7.76 -16.28 -12.84
CA SER A 281 -8.58 -17.47 -13.17
C SER A 281 -8.76 -17.69 -14.68
N ARG A 282 -8.80 -16.62 -15.48
CA ARG A 282 -8.92 -16.71 -16.95
C ARG A 282 -7.63 -17.17 -17.61
N ILE A 283 -6.47 -16.79 -17.07
CA ILE A 283 -5.17 -17.24 -17.60
C ILE A 283 -5.03 -18.75 -17.42
N GLU A 284 -5.40 -19.29 -16.25
CA GLU A 284 -5.33 -20.72 -15.98
C GLU A 284 -6.26 -21.56 -16.86
N GLN A 285 -7.40 -21.00 -17.28
CA GLN A 285 -8.36 -21.71 -18.16
C GLN A 285 -7.93 -21.71 -19.64
N ASN A 286 -7.15 -20.72 -20.07
CA ASN A 286 -6.79 -20.53 -21.47
C ASN A 286 -5.43 -21.14 -21.87
N ASP A 287 -4.73 -21.80 -20.94
CA ASP A 287 -3.54 -22.60 -21.24
C ASP A 287 -3.82 -24.11 -21.20
N PRO A 288 -4.47 -24.69 -22.23
CA PRO A 288 -4.75 -26.12 -22.30
C PRO A 288 -3.49 -26.97 -22.55
N HIS A 289 -2.35 -26.33 -22.86
CA HIS A 289 -1.08 -26.99 -23.15
C HIS A 289 0.01 -26.72 -22.09
N GLY A 290 -0.35 -26.08 -20.98
CA GLY A 290 0.45 -25.92 -19.76
C GLY A 290 0.83 -27.27 -19.20
N GLN A 291 1.91 -27.81 -19.77
CA GLN A 291 2.54 -29.08 -19.50
C GLN A 291 2.77 -29.21 -17.98
N MET A 292 2.49 -30.39 -17.45
CA MET A 292 2.66 -30.75 -16.04
C MET A 292 4.12 -30.59 -15.57
N ILE A 293 4.55 -29.35 -15.30
CA ILE A 293 5.78 -29.06 -14.58
C ILE A 293 5.35 -28.39 -13.28
N GLY A 294 5.18 -29.22 -12.24
CA GLY A 294 5.08 -28.75 -10.85
C GLY A 294 3.68 -28.40 -10.32
N LYS A 295 2.65 -29.23 -10.53
CA LYS A 295 1.41 -29.13 -9.72
C LYS A 295 1.64 -29.68 -8.32
N GLY A 296 2.20 -28.84 -7.46
CA GLY A 296 2.31 -29.03 -6.02
C GLY A 296 1.34 -28.15 -5.21
N CYS A 297 0.19 -27.73 -5.75
CA CYS A 297 -0.87 -27.09 -4.96
C CYS A 297 -2.24 -27.39 -5.57
N ASN A 298 -3.09 -28.06 -4.80
CA ASN A 298 -4.46 -28.41 -5.17
C ASN A 298 -5.42 -27.26 -4.76
N PRO A 299 -6.06 -26.56 -5.71
CA PRO A 299 -6.95 -25.44 -5.40
C PRO A 299 -8.26 -25.87 -4.70
N ASN A 300 -8.61 -27.16 -4.70
CA ASN A 300 -9.80 -27.68 -4.00
C ASN A 300 -9.58 -27.99 -2.51
N ARG A 301 -8.46 -27.58 -1.91
CA ARG A 301 -8.18 -27.74 -0.47
C ARG A 301 -8.41 -26.48 0.38
N LEU A 302 -9.06 -25.43 -0.15
CA LEU A 302 -9.38 -24.19 0.58
C LEU A 302 -10.81 -24.14 1.18
N LYS A 303 -11.43 -25.30 1.47
CA LYS A 303 -12.62 -25.37 2.34
C LYS A 303 -12.32 -25.74 3.79
N THR A 304 -11.05 -25.86 4.17
CA THR A 304 -10.65 -25.82 5.58
C THR A 304 -10.37 -24.36 5.94
N GLN A 305 -11.08 -23.85 6.95
CA GLN A 305 -10.68 -22.65 7.68
C GLN A 305 -9.16 -22.71 7.88
N VAL A 306 -8.43 -21.81 7.23
CA VAL A 306 -7.02 -21.59 7.57
C VAL A 306 -7.06 -21.13 9.02
N PRO A 307 -6.54 -21.91 9.99
CA PRO A 307 -6.36 -21.36 11.31
C PRO A 307 -5.41 -20.20 11.13
N ILE A 308 -5.84 -18.98 11.49
CA ILE A 308 -4.93 -17.86 11.66
C ILE A 308 -4.00 -18.27 12.80
N LEU A 309 -2.92 -18.97 12.47
CA LEU A 309 -1.86 -19.34 13.38
C LEU A 309 -1.12 -18.05 13.71
N ARG A 310 -1.51 -17.42 14.83
CA ARG A 310 -0.70 -16.41 15.49
C ARG A 310 0.59 -17.09 15.94
N HIS A 311 1.61 -17.05 15.10
CA HIS A 311 2.96 -17.41 15.52
C HIS A 311 3.41 -16.36 16.54
N LYS A 312 3.42 -16.75 17.82
CA LYS A 312 4.16 -16.02 18.83
C LYS A 312 5.64 -16.18 18.48
N VAL A 313 6.25 -15.11 17.97
CA VAL A 313 7.69 -15.08 17.72
C VAL A 313 8.37 -14.88 19.09
N ASP A 314 8.77 -15.97 19.71
CA ASP A 314 9.62 -15.93 20.90
C ASP A 314 11.07 -15.71 20.44
N GLY A 315 11.48 -14.44 20.40
CA GLY A 315 12.82 -14.03 19.98
C GLY A 315 12.90 -12.54 19.70
N VAL A 316 12.95 -11.72 20.75
CA VAL A 316 13.17 -10.28 20.61
C VAL A 316 14.65 -10.06 20.29
N LEU A 317 14.97 -9.88 19.01
CA LEU A 317 16.25 -9.32 18.60
C LEU A 317 16.27 -7.84 19.00
N THR A 318 17.05 -7.50 20.01
CA THR A 318 17.32 -6.10 20.38
C THR A 318 18.30 -5.52 19.38
N HIS A 319 17.84 -4.66 18.47
CA HIS A 319 18.69 -3.98 17.49
C HIS A 319 19.37 -2.73 18.07
N PRO A 320 20.54 -2.31 17.55
CA PRO A 320 21.22 -1.09 17.99
C PRO A 320 20.45 0.16 17.55
N SER A 321 19.73 0.78 18.50
CA SER A 321 19.16 2.14 18.50
C SER A 321 18.80 2.77 17.13
N GLU A 322 17.64 2.43 16.56
CA GLU A 322 16.95 3.17 15.48
C GLU A 322 16.21 4.42 16.04
N ASN A 323 16.80 5.13 17.00
CA ASN A 323 16.07 5.90 18.02
C ASN A 323 15.57 7.32 17.64
N ASN A 324 15.48 7.76 16.38
CA ASN A 324 15.00 9.15 16.15
C ASN A 324 14.26 9.46 14.84
N GLU A 325 14.52 8.80 13.71
CA GLU A 325 13.92 9.26 12.43
C GLU A 325 12.48 8.77 12.20
N TYR A 326 12.15 7.54 12.60
CA TYR A 326 10.78 7.03 12.46
C TYR A 326 9.78 7.70 13.43
N ALA A 327 10.23 8.15 14.60
CA ALA A 327 9.43 8.93 15.54
C ALA A 327 9.04 10.30 14.96
N ASN A 328 9.95 10.95 14.23
CA ASN A 328 9.69 12.23 13.57
C ASN A 328 8.69 12.10 12.41
N PHE A 329 8.72 10.97 11.68
CA PHE A 329 7.75 10.70 10.61
C PHE A 329 6.34 10.36 11.15
N SER A 330 6.22 9.77 12.34
CA SER A 330 4.92 9.54 12.97
C SER A 330 4.35 10.81 13.64
N GLU A 331 5.21 11.65 14.22
CA GLU A 331 4.82 12.95 14.80
C GLU A 331 4.36 13.97 13.74
N ALA A 332 4.96 13.97 12.54
CA ALA A 332 4.49 14.81 11.43
C ALA A 332 3.04 14.47 11.03
N ARG A 333 2.68 13.17 11.03
CA ARG A 333 1.31 12.70 10.76
C ARG A 333 0.29 13.11 11.83
N HIS A 334 0.73 13.41 13.06
CA HIS A 334 -0.19 13.82 14.13
C HIS A 334 -0.75 15.24 13.99
N ARG A 335 -0.07 16.16 13.30
CA ARG A 335 -0.53 17.55 13.16
C ARG A 335 -1.81 17.68 12.32
N ASP A 336 -1.99 16.82 11.33
CA ASP A 336 -3.15 16.84 10.42
C ASP A 336 -4.45 16.28 11.05
N THR A 337 -4.36 15.57 12.17
CA THR A 337 -5.56 15.00 12.82
C THR A 337 -6.41 16.02 13.57
N LYS A 338 -5.89 17.24 13.83
CA LYS A 338 -6.65 18.31 14.49
C LYS A 338 -7.82 18.82 13.64
N ASP A 339 -7.75 18.71 12.31
CA ASP A 339 -8.81 19.14 11.40
C ASP A 339 -10.00 18.15 11.34
N PHE A 340 -9.88 16.97 11.95
CA PHE A 340 -10.92 15.93 11.90
C PHE A 340 -11.87 15.92 13.09
N LEU A 341 -11.57 16.66 14.16
CA LEU A 341 -12.41 16.70 15.37
C LEU A 341 -13.45 17.84 15.36
N ASN A 342 -13.54 18.63 14.29
CA ASN A 342 -14.53 19.71 14.17
C ASN A 342 -15.31 19.66 12.83
N PRO A 343 -16.34 18.80 12.69
CA PRO A 343 -17.24 18.83 11.55
C PRO A 343 -18.27 19.97 11.60
N ALA A 344 -18.16 20.90 12.56
CA ALA A 344 -19.16 21.93 12.85
C ALA A 344 -18.56 23.35 12.83
N SER A 345 -17.92 23.75 11.73
CA SER A 345 -17.67 25.18 11.46
C SER A 345 -17.39 25.41 9.98
N SER A 346 -18.41 25.22 9.15
CA SER A 346 -18.48 25.81 7.82
C SER A 346 -19.94 26.13 7.54
N SER A 347 -20.40 27.22 8.16
CA SER A 347 -21.58 27.99 7.76
C SER A 347 -21.24 28.90 6.60
#